data_AF-A0A6N7PS49-F1
#
_entry.id   AF-A0A6N7PS49-F1
#
_cell.length_a   1.000
_cell.length_b   1.000
_cell.length_c   1.000
_cell.angle_alpha   90.00
_cell.angle_beta   90.00
_cell.angle_gamma   90.00
#
_symmetry.space_group_name_H-M   'P 1'
#
loop_
_entity.id
_entity.type
_entity.pdbx_description
1 polymer ?
#
loop_
_entity_poly.entity_id
_entity_poly.type
_entity_poly.pdbx_seq_one_letter_code
_entity_poly.pdbx_strand_id
1 'polypeptide(L)'
;MGRGLSLLVCAWLLGCGGSPVPLPEIGPHVREAPVIVPYPPPAARVEIVPPRPGDKEVWIDGEWTWERRRWLWRRGRWEVPPPNSYWAPPVTVRRSDGSLGHFSGGWRTKGGDPAPGG
;
A
#
# COMPACT_ATOMS: atom_id res chain seq x y z
N MET A 1 42.43 -41.98 -31.77
CA MET A 1 41.70 -42.39 -30.56
C MET A 1 41.63 -41.22 -29.60
N GLY A 2 40.46 -40.93 -29.02
CA GLY A 2 40.28 -39.88 -28.01
C GLY A 2 38.88 -39.27 -28.02
N ARG A 3 37.90 -40.02 -27.51
CA ARG A 3 36.50 -39.60 -27.34
C ARG A 3 36.42 -38.60 -26.17
N GLY A 4 36.09 -37.35 -26.43
CA GLY A 4 35.79 -36.34 -25.41
C GLY A 4 34.29 -36.24 -25.19
N LEU A 5 33.84 -36.79 -24.07
CA LEU A 5 32.46 -36.89 -23.59
C LEU A 5 31.79 -35.50 -23.46
N SER A 6 30.67 -35.29 -24.16
CA SER A 6 29.79 -34.13 -24.00
C SER A 6 29.31 -34.01 -22.56
N LEU A 7 29.61 -32.89 -21.90
CA LEU A 7 28.94 -32.48 -20.67
C LEU A 7 27.82 -31.49 -21.03
N LEU A 8 26.62 -32.03 -21.23
CA LEU A 8 25.37 -31.26 -21.18
C LEU A 8 25.11 -30.88 -19.72
N VAL A 9 25.45 -29.64 -19.35
CA VAL A 9 25.02 -29.05 -18.07
C VAL A 9 23.63 -28.45 -18.28
N CYS A 10 22.60 -29.23 -17.96
CA CYS A 10 21.22 -28.74 -17.83
C CYS A 10 21.10 -27.94 -16.53
N ALA A 11 21.41 -26.64 -16.57
CA ALA A 11 21.14 -25.72 -15.47
C ALA A 11 19.66 -25.32 -15.45
N TRP A 12 18.81 -26.14 -14.84
CA TRP A 12 17.44 -25.74 -14.48
C TRP A 12 17.49 -24.84 -13.25
N LEU A 13 17.82 -23.57 -13.45
CA LEU A 13 17.54 -22.54 -12.45
C LEU A 13 16.07 -22.11 -12.61
N LEU A 14 15.16 -22.94 -12.09
CA LEU A 14 13.82 -22.48 -11.73
C LEU A 14 13.97 -21.52 -10.55
N GLY A 15 14.37 -20.29 -10.85
CA GLY A 15 14.35 -19.21 -9.87
C GLY A 15 12.92 -19.06 -9.35
N CYS A 16 12.77 -18.80 -8.05
CA CYS A 16 11.50 -18.38 -7.47
C CYS A 16 11.07 -17.06 -8.12
N GLY A 17 10.44 -17.14 -9.29
CA GLY A 17 9.89 -16.03 -10.05
C GLY A 17 8.56 -15.58 -9.46
N GLY A 18 8.55 -15.22 -8.18
CA GLY A 18 7.44 -14.47 -7.62
C GLY A 18 7.46 -13.08 -8.25
N SER A 19 6.57 -12.81 -9.21
CA SER A 19 6.34 -11.45 -9.68
C SER A 19 6.12 -10.55 -8.46
N PRO A 20 6.80 -9.39 -8.38
CA PRO A 20 6.62 -8.48 -7.26
C PRO A 20 5.13 -8.15 -7.12
N VAL A 21 4.64 -8.18 -5.88
CA VAL A 21 3.27 -7.79 -5.55
C VAL A 21 3.03 -6.38 -6.10
N PRO A 22 2.07 -6.17 -7.02
CA PRO A 22 1.84 -4.85 -7.60
C PRO A 22 1.29 -3.91 -6.53
N LEU A 23 1.93 -2.77 -6.35
CA LEU A 23 1.58 -1.76 -5.36
C LEU A 23 0.90 -0.55 -6.03
N PRO A 24 0.02 0.17 -5.32
CA PRO A 24 -0.56 1.40 -5.82
C PRO A 24 0.52 2.48 -6.02
N GLU A 25 0.24 3.44 -6.90
CA GLU A 25 0.93 4.72 -6.87
C GLU A 25 0.59 5.43 -5.55
N ILE A 26 1.61 5.82 -4.81
CA ILE A 26 1.46 6.51 -3.51
C ILE A 26 1.48 8.02 -3.73
N GLY A 27 0.62 8.74 -3.01
CA GLY A 27 0.63 10.20 -2.99
C GLY A 27 0.22 10.80 -1.65
N PRO A 28 0.25 12.13 -1.53
CA PRO A 28 0.02 12.83 -0.28
C PRO A 28 -1.47 12.99 0.06
N HIS A 29 -1.78 13.27 1.33
CA HIS A 29 -3.08 13.84 1.72
C HIS A 29 -3.13 15.32 1.32
N VAL A 30 -4.06 15.71 0.45
CA VAL A 30 -4.14 17.08 -0.10
C VAL A 30 -5.38 17.78 0.44
N ARG A 31 -5.19 18.90 1.14
CA ARG A 31 -6.26 19.78 1.68
C ARG A 31 -7.22 19.07 2.64
N GLU A 32 -6.75 18.02 3.30
CA GLU A 32 -7.50 17.28 4.31
C GLU A 32 -7.08 17.69 5.72
N ALA A 33 -8.03 17.71 6.64
CA ALA A 33 -7.74 17.83 8.06
C ALA A 33 -7.65 16.43 8.68
N PRO A 34 -6.61 16.13 9.47
CA PRO A 34 -6.53 14.86 10.18
C PRO A 34 -7.55 14.81 11.31
N VAL A 35 -7.96 13.60 11.69
CA VAL A 35 -8.69 13.37 12.93
C VAL A 35 -7.70 13.44 14.10
N ILE A 36 -8.01 14.21 15.14
CA ILE A 36 -7.17 14.25 16.33
C ILE A 36 -7.37 12.98 17.15
N VAL A 37 -6.26 12.29 17.44
CA VAL A 37 -6.24 11.04 18.20
C VAL A 37 -5.45 11.23 19.50
N PRO A 38 -5.85 10.58 20.60
CA PRO A 38 -5.20 10.76 21.91
C PRO A 38 -3.89 9.97 22.07
N TYR A 39 -3.65 8.94 21.25
CA TYR A 39 -2.46 8.09 21.30
C TYR A 39 -2.15 7.49 19.93
N PRO A 40 -0.88 7.16 19.63
CA PRO A 40 -0.49 6.63 18.31
C PRO A 40 -1.09 5.23 18.06
N PRO A 41 -1.18 4.79 16.80
CA PRO A 41 -1.55 3.42 16.48
C PRO A 41 -0.50 2.44 17.02
N PRO A 42 -0.89 1.20 17.33
CA PRO A 42 0.07 0.13 17.62
C PRO A 42 0.99 -0.14 16.42
N ALA A 43 1.99 -0.99 16.61
CA ALA A 43 2.81 -1.48 15.51
C ALA A 43 1.95 -2.08 14.39
N ALA A 44 2.34 -1.85 13.13
CA ALA A 44 1.72 -2.49 11.99
C ALA A 44 1.83 -4.02 12.10
N ARG A 45 0.86 -4.73 11.54
CA ARG A 45 0.84 -6.20 11.56
C ARG A 45 1.41 -6.76 10.26
N VAL A 46 2.15 -7.85 10.38
CA VAL A 46 2.59 -8.63 9.22
C VAL A 46 1.41 -9.46 8.72
N GLU A 47 1.22 -9.46 7.40
CA GLU A 47 0.20 -10.26 6.73
C GLU A 47 0.81 -11.08 5.60
N ILE A 48 0.21 -12.24 5.34
CA ILE A 48 0.49 -13.02 4.13
C ILE A 48 -0.42 -12.46 3.05
N VAL A 49 0.17 -11.97 1.95
CA VAL A 49 -0.56 -11.51 0.78
C VAL A 49 -1.19 -12.73 0.10
N PRO A 50 -2.53 -12.83 -0.01
CA PRO A 50 -3.17 -13.93 -0.72
C PRO A 50 -2.91 -13.83 -2.23
N PRO A 51 -3.09 -14.92 -2.99
CA PRO A 51 -2.98 -14.88 -4.45
C PRO A 51 -3.80 -13.74 -5.06
N ARG A 52 -3.21 -13.05 -6.05
CA ARG A 52 -3.85 -11.94 -6.76
C ARG A 52 -5.07 -12.46 -7.55
N PRO A 53 -6.27 -11.87 -7.38
CA PRO A 53 -7.47 -12.32 -8.09
C PRO A 53 -7.45 -12.12 -9.61
N GLY A 54 -6.72 -11.11 -10.10
CA GLY A 54 -6.64 -10.75 -11.52
C GLY A 54 -5.47 -9.81 -11.84
N ASP A 55 -5.39 -9.32 -13.08
CA ASP A 55 -4.24 -8.52 -13.53
C ASP A 55 -4.36 -7.01 -13.30
N LYS A 56 -5.49 -6.55 -12.75
CA LYS A 56 -5.79 -5.11 -12.59
C LYS A 56 -5.65 -4.63 -11.15
N GLU A 57 -5.60 -5.55 -10.20
CA GLU A 57 -5.64 -5.29 -8.77
C GLU A 57 -4.25 -4.94 -8.24
N VAL A 58 -4.15 -3.95 -7.37
CA VAL A 58 -2.96 -3.68 -6.57
C VAL A 58 -3.20 -4.10 -5.13
N TRP A 59 -2.13 -4.46 -4.44
CA TRP A 59 -2.20 -4.77 -3.02
C TRP A 59 -2.19 -3.49 -2.21
N ILE A 60 -3.22 -3.31 -1.38
CA ILE A 60 -3.23 -2.29 -0.34
C ILE A 60 -2.89 -2.98 0.97
N ASP A 61 -1.80 -2.55 1.60
CA ASP A 61 -1.37 -3.06 2.89
C ASP A 61 -2.44 -2.86 3.97
N GLY A 62 -2.40 -3.75 4.98
CA GLY A 62 -3.24 -3.61 6.15
C GLY A 62 -2.93 -2.30 6.89
N GLU A 63 -3.96 -1.69 7.43
CA GLU A 63 -3.91 -0.36 7.99
C GLU A 63 -4.63 -0.26 9.33
N TRP A 64 -4.12 0.61 10.19
CA TRP A 64 -4.85 1.05 11.36
C TRP A 64 -5.85 2.13 10.96
N THR A 65 -7.13 1.89 11.24
CA THR A 65 -8.19 2.89 11.14
C THR A 65 -8.56 3.40 12.52
N TRP A 66 -8.87 4.70 12.62
CA TRP A 66 -9.40 5.28 13.85
C TRP A 66 -10.94 5.29 13.81
N GLU A 67 -11.55 4.34 14.51
CA GLU A 67 -13.01 4.15 14.50
C GLU A 67 -13.52 3.93 15.92
N ARG A 68 -14.69 4.49 16.25
CA ARG A 68 -15.32 4.31 17.57
C ARG A 68 -14.35 4.59 18.74
N ARG A 69 -13.52 5.63 18.57
CA ARG A 69 -12.51 6.11 19.53
C ARG A 69 -11.43 5.08 19.89
N ARG A 70 -11.09 4.18 18.96
CA ARG A 70 -10.02 3.19 19.12
C ARG A 70 -9.38 2.84 17.78
N TRP A 71 -8.19 2.25 17.84
CA TRP A 71 -7.53 1.67 16.68
C TRP A 71 -8.16 0.32 16.31
N LEU A 72 -8.59 0.20 15.07
CA LEU A 72 -9.03 -1.05 14.48
C LEU A 72 -8.09 -1.43 13.33
N TRP A 73 -7.68 -2.69 13.30
CA TRP A 73 -6.85 -3.19 12.21
C TRP A 73 -7.75 -3.60 11.05
N ARG A 74 -7.60 -2.94 9.92
CA ARG A 74 -8.20 -3.33 8.67
C ARG A 74 -7.17 -4.13 7.88
N ARG A 75 -7.52 -5.37 7.55
CA ARG A 75 -6.63 -6.26 6.78
C ARG A 75 -6.30 -5.69 5.42
N GLY A 76 -5.13 -6.04 4.92
CA GLY A 76 -4.73 -5.76 3.55
C GLY A 76 -5.65 -6.45 2.56
N ARG A 77 -5.73 -5.90 1.35
CA ARG A 77 -6.67 -6.37 0.34
C ARG A 77 -6.21 -6.01 -1.07
N TRP A 78 -6.68 -6.80 -2.02
CA TRP A 78 -6.58 -6.50 -3.44
C TRP A 78 -7.66 -5.51 -3.84
N GLU A 79 -7.29 -4.40 -4.48
CA GLU A 79 -8.23 -3.42 -5.03
C GLU A 79 -7.86 -3.06 -6.46
N VAL A 80 -8.86 -2.84 -7.31
CA VAL A 80 -8.66 -2.22 -8.62
C VAL A 80 -8.52 -0.70 -8.41
N PRO A 81 -7.40 -0.07 -8.76
CA PRO A 81 -7.26 1.38 -8.65
C PRO A 81 -8.35 2.10 -9.45
N PRO A 82 -9.04 3.09 -8.87
CA PRO A 82 -9.89 3.98 -9.65
C PRO A 82 -9.09 4.67 -10.76
N PRO A 83 -9.72 4.99 -11.91
CA PRO A 83 -9.05 5.73 -12.97
C PRO A 83 -8.46 7.05 -12.48
N ASN A 84 -7.28 7.42 -12.97
CA ASN A 84 -6.60 8.68 -12.66
C ASN A 84 -6.47 8.94 -11.14
N SER A 85 -6.08 7.93 -10.37
CA SER A 85 -5.98 8.02 -8.92
C SER A 85 -4.61 7.63 -8.38
N TYR A 86 -4.36 7.99 -7.12
CA TYR A 86 -3.26 7.49 -6.29
C TYR A 86 -3.81 7.08 -4.92
N TRP A 87 -3.10 6.23 -4.20
CA TRP A 87 -3.40 5.86 -2.82
C TRP A 87 -2.68 6.81 -1.85
N ALA A 88 -3.43 7.52 -1.03
CA ALA A 88 -2.89 8.23 0.12
C ALA A 88 -2.85 7.28 1.31
N PRO A 89 -1.67 6.88 1.83
CA PRO A 89 -1.58 5.87 2.87
C PRO A 89 -2.02 6.41 4.23
N PRO A 90 -2.48 5.55 5.15
CA PRO A 90 -2.76 5.97 6.51
C PRO A 90 -1.49 6.56 7.13
N VAL A 91 -1.58 7.75 7.74
CA VAL A 91 -0.43 8.38 8.38
C VAL A 91 -0.83 9.07 9.66
N THR A 92 -0.01 8.90 10.69
CA THR A 92 -0.15 9.64 11.95
C THR A 92 0.97 10.65 12.02
N VAL A 93 0.62 11.93 12.14
CA VAL A 93 1.55 13.05 12.20
C VAL A 93 1.43 13.77 13.54
N ARG A 94 2.56 14.24 14.06
CA ARG A 94 2.56 15.14 15.21
C ARG A 94 2.48 16.58 14.72
N ARG A 95 1.50 17.32 15.23
CA ARG A 95 1.24 18.72 14.86
C ARG A 95 2.09 19.66 15.73
N SER A 96 2.19 20.93 15.31
CA SER A 96 2.97 21.96 16.01
C SER A 96 2.45 22.25 17.42
N ASP A 97 1.16 22.08 17.66
CA ASP A 97 0.51 22.20 18.97
C ASP A 97 0.73 20.97 19.88
N GLY A 98 1.48 19.97 19.42
CA GLY A 98 1.76 18.73 20.15
C GLY A 98 0.66 17.67 20.04
N SER A 99 -0.48 17.96 19.42
CA SER A 99 -1.52 16.96 19.17
C SER A 99 -1.09 15.94 18.11
N LEU A 100 -1.68 14.74 18.17
CA LEU A 100 -1.50 13.71 17.14
C LEU A 100 -2.69 13.76 16.17
N GLY A 101 -2.39 13.98 14.89
CA GLY A 101 -3.37 13.88 13.82
C GLY A 101 -3.22 12.56 13.08
N HIS A 102 -4.33 11.89 12.79
CA HIS A 102 -4.38 10.70 11.94
C HIS A 102 -5.15 10.99 10.65
N PHE A 103 -4.55 10.64 9.53
CA PHE A 103 -5.20 10.57 8.23
C PHE A 103 -5.46 9.10 7.89
N SER A 104 -6.71 8.78 7.56
CA SER A 104 -7.08 7.44 7.08
C SER A 104 -6.57 7.22 5.67
N GLY A 105 -6.18 5.98 5.35
CA GLY A 105 -5.83 5.62 3.98
C GLY A 105 -7.01 5.73 3.02
N GLY A 106 -6.74 6.09 1.76
CA GLY A 106 -7.81 6.22 0.76
C GLY A 106 -7.32 6.55 -0.64
N TRP A 107 -8.13 6.18 -1.65
CA TRP A 107 -7.92 6.59 -3.04
C TRP A 107 -8.25 8.07 -3.25
N ARG A 108 -7.41 8.76 -4.02
CA ARG A 108 -7.56 10.18 -4.37
C ARG A 108 -7.40 10.39 -5.87
N THR A 109 -8.24 11.23 -6.45
CA THR A 109 -8.16 11.60 -7.87
C THR A 109 -7.02 12.59 -8.09
N LYS A 110 -6.17 12.33 -9.09
CA LYS A 110 -5.14 13.26 -9.53
C LYS A 110 -5.77 14.50 -10.14
N GLY A 111 -5.32 15.68 -9.74
CA GLY A 111 -5.81 16.95 -10.27
C GLY A 111 -7.22 17.36 -9.81
N GLY A 112 -7.81 16.66 -8.83
CA GLY A 112 -9.11 17.00 -8.22
C GLY A 112 -9.09 18.25 -7.32
N ASP A 113 -8.17 19.18 -7.58
CA ASP A 113 -8.24 20.50 -7.00
C ASP A 113 -9.55 21.17 -7.48
N PRO A 114 -10.38 21.74 -6.59
CA PRO A 114 -11.31 22.77 -7.05
C PRO A 114 -10.44 23.85 -7.70
N ALA A 115 -10.83 24.34 -8.88
CA ALA A 115 -10.28 25.59 -9.39
C ALA A 115 -10.33 26.63 -8.25
N PRO A 116 -9.29 27.47 -8.07
CA PRO A 116 -9.38 28.54 -7.08
C PRO A 116 -10.59 29.42 -7.43
N GLY A 117 -11.56 29.45 -6.50
CA GLY A 117 -12.75 30.31 -6.37
C GLY A 117 -13.24 31.08 -7.60
N GLY A 118 -14.49 30.81 -8.00
CA GLY A 118 -15.36 31.81 -8.64
C GLY A 118 -15.91 32.83 -7.65
#